data_AF-A0A0Q5WL61-F1
#
_entry.id   AF-A0A0Q5WL61-F1
#
_cell.length_a   1.000
_cell.length_b   1.000
_cell.length_c   1.000
_cell.angle_alpha   90.00
_cell.angle_beta   90.00
_cell.angle_gamma   90.00
#
_symmetry.space_group_name_H-M   'P 1'
#
loop_
_entity.id
_entity.type
_entity.pdbx_description
1 polymer ?
#
loop_
_entity_poly.entity_id
_entity_poly.type
_entity_poly.pdbx_seq_one_letter_code
_entity_poly.pdbx_strand_id
1 'polypeptide(L)'
;MCAPGRSRAGSWSHRSRRSDVSELKKGDDVTWKTHGTTTEGEVTKKITSETEAGGRKVKASPDEPQYEVESDKSGKKAVHKPDALDKQ
;
A
#
# COMPACT_ATOMS: atom_id res chain seq x y z
N MET A 1 -22.92 24.49 -47.01
CA MET A 1 -23.75 25.06 -45.91
C MET A 1 -24.47 23.90 -45.25
N CYS A 2 -24.23 23.45 -44.01
CA CYS A 2 -23.64 24.05 -42.81
C CYS A 2 -22.84 23.00 -42.01
N ALA A 3 -21.73 23.43 -41.41
CA ALA A 3 -21.28 23.01 -40.07
C ALA A 3 -21.40 24.29 -39.20
N PRO A 4 -21.71 24.23 -37.89
CA PRO A 4 -20.77 23.70 -36.89
C PRO A 4 -21.41 23.04 -35.64
N GLY A 5 -20.62 22.29 -34.87
CA GLY A 5 -21.05 21.80 -33.56
C GLY A 5 -20.00 20.96 -32.83
N ARG A 6 -18.91 21.59 -32.37
CA ARG A 6 -18.03 21.02 -31.34
C ARG A 6 -18.70 21.15 -29.98
N SER A 7 -18.76 20.07 -29.21
CA SER A 7 -18.76 20.05 -27.73
C SER A 7 -18.36 18.63 -27.31
N ARG A 8 -17.08 18.36 -27.00
CA ARG A 8 -16.48 18.46 -25.66
C ARG A 8 -17.33 17.79 -24.57
N ALA A 9 -17.02 16.53 -24.27
CA ALA A 9 -16.63 16.09 -22.94
C ALA A 9 -16.39 14.57 -23.01
N GLY A 10 -15.12 14.17 -22.92
CA GLY A 10 -14.78 12.78 -22.66
C GLY A 10 -15.30 12.43 -21.27
N SER A 11 -16.34 11.59 -21.20
CA SER A 11 -16.59 10.85 -19.97
C SER A 11 -15.64 9.67 -19.96
N TRP A 12 -14.36 9.96 -19.69
CA TRP A 12 -13.48 8.98 -19.05
C TRP A 12 -14.00 8.86 -17.61
N SER A 13 -15.18 8.25 -17.45
CA SER A 13 -15.59 7.68 -16.18
C SER A 13 -14.55 6.62 -15.91
N HIS A 14 -13.54 7.04 -15.15
CA HIS A 14 -12.39 6.24 -14.83
C HIS A 14 -12.92 4.90 -14.37
N ARG A 15 -12.59 3.89 -15.17
CA ARG A 15 -12.38 2.53 -14.73
C ARG A 15 -11.37 2.61 -13.59
N SER A 16 -11.79 3.00 -12.39
CA SER A 16 -11.02 2.80 -11.18
C SER A 16 -11.35 1.40 -10.66
N ARG A 17 -10.98 0.43 -11.51
CA ARG A 17 -10.43 -0.83 -11.04
C ARG A 17 -9.03 -0.49 -10.49
N ARG A 18 -9.01 0.26 -9.40
CA ARG A 18 -7.83 0.59 -8.58
C ARG A 18 -8.22 0.15 -7.19
N SER A 19 -7.58 -0.78 -6.53
CA SER A 19 -6.50 -1.66 -6.89
C SER A 19 -6.68 -2.78 -5.88
N ASP A 20 -6.49 -4.03 -6.30
CA ASP A 20 -6.17 -5.10 -5.38
C ASP A 20 -4.75 -4.80 -4.86
N VAL A 21 -4.63 -3.74 -4.07
CA VAL A 21 -3.47 -3.43 -3.27
C VAL A 21 -3.61 -4.40 -2.12
N SER A 22 -2.90 -5.53 -2.25
CA SER A 22 -2.79 -6.63 -1.30
C SER A 22 -3.27 -6.19 0.07
N GLU A 23 -4.53 -6.51 0.39
CA GLU A 23 -5.13 -6.13 1.67
C GLU A 23 -4.57 -7.06 2.74
N LEU A 24 -3.32 -6.77 3.11
CA LEU A 24 -2.63 -7.40 4.20
C LEU A 24 -3.38 -7.08 5.48
N LYS A 25 -3.71 -8.10 6.27
CA LYS A 25 -4.40 -7.92 7.53
C LYS A 25 -3.40 -8.03 8.65
N LYS A 26 -3.74 -7.49 9.82
CA LYS A 26 -2.95 -7.74 11.01
C LYS A 26 -2.92 -9.26 11.28
N GLY A 27 -1.74 -9.82 11.48
CA GLY A 27 -1.55 -11.26 11.64
C GLY A 27 -1.27 -12.01 10.35
N ASP A 28 -1.17 -11.34 9.19
CA ASP A 28 -0.72 -11.99 7.96
C ASP A 28 0.81 -12.09 7.94
N ASP A 29 1.30 -13.29 7.65
CA ASP A 29 2.68 -13.56 7.29
C ASP A 29 3.03 -12.88 5.96
N VAL A 30 4.05 -12.06 6.01
CA VAL A 30 4.54 -11.30 4.86
C VAL A 30 6.04 -11.41 4.76
N THR A 31 6.49 -11.33 3.53
CA THR A 31 7.90 -11.35 3.21
C THR A 31 8.25 -10.11 2.42
N TRP A 32 9.45 -9.60 2.65
CA TRP A 32 9.93 -8.42 1.94
C TRP A 32 11.40 -8.57 1.63
N LYS A 33 11.84 -7.99 0.52
CA LYS A 33 13.24 -8.04 0.11
C LYS A 33 14.03 -6.90 0.73
N THR A 34 15.10 -7.26 1.43
CA THR A 34 16.10 -6.32 1.98
C THR A 34 17.49 -6.76 1.53
N HIS A 35 18.21 -5.88 0.82
CA HIS A 35 19.62 -6.10 0.44
C HIS A 35 19.90 -7.45 -0.24
N GLY A 36 18.98 -7.93 -1.08
CA GLY A 36 19.11 -9.21 -1.80
C GLY A 36 18.62 -10.44 -1.04
N THR A 37 18.19 -10.31 0.21
CA THR A 37 17.61 -11.41 1.00
C THR A 37 16.13 -11.14 1.26
N THR A 38 15.32 -12.18 1.19
CA THR A 38 13.92 -12.15 1.63
C THR A 38 13.89 -12.26 3.16
N THR A 39 13.33 -11.26 3.82
CA THR A 39 13.05 -11.27 5.25
C THR A 39 11.59 -11.59 5.45
N GLU A 40 11.33 -12.48 6.39
CA GLU A 40 9.99 -12.88 6.81
C GLU A 40 9.60 -12.12 8.07
N GLY A 41 8.30 -11.86 8.19
CA GLY A 41 7.69 -11.24 9.36
C GLY A 41 6.18 -11.23 9.28
N GLU A 42 5.55 -10.60 10.25
CA GLU A 42 4.11 -10.49 10.34
C GLU A 42 3.65 -9.04 10.27
N VAL A 43 2.51 -8.79 9.65
CA VAL A 43 1.84 -7.49 9.69
C VAL A 43 1.27 -7.25 11.08
N THR A 44 1.82 -6.27 11.81
CA THR A 44 1.34 -5.92 13.15
C THR A 44 0.24 -4.86 13.12
N LYS A 45 0.25 -3.96 12.12
CA LYS A 45 -0.69 -2.84 12.05
C LYS A 45 -0.88 -2.30 10.64
N LYS A 46 -2.14 -2.14 10.23
CA LYS A 46 -2.52 -1.35 9.03
C LYS A 46 -2.65 0.12 9.40
N ILE A 47 -2.03 0.98 8.62
CA ILE A 47 -2.01 2.42 8.80
C ILE A 47 -2.62 3.07 7.55
N THR A 48 -3.82 3.62 7.71
CA THR A 48 -4.55 4.32 6.62
C THR A 48 -4.57 5.83 6.81
N SER A 49 -3.93 6.35 7.86
CA SER A 49 -3.90 7.77 8.21
C SER A 49 -2.53 8.14 8.76
N GLU A 50 -2.19 9.43 8.75
CA GLU A 50 -0.93 9.90 9.33
C GLU A 50 -0.81 9.43 10.80
N THR A 51 0.25 8.69 11.10
CA THR A 51 0.48 8.12 12.44
C THR A 51 1.97 7.98 12.71
N GLU A 52 2.33 7.66 13.95
CA GLU A 52 3.70 7.33 14.33
C GLU A 52 3.83 5.81 14.41
N ALA A 53 4.74 5.23 13.63
CA ALA A 53 4.97 3.79 13.53
C ALA A 53 6.44 3.50 13.27
N GLY A 54 6.96 2.39 13.82
CA GLY A 54 8.39 2.07 13.74
C GLY A 54 9.34 3.19 14.21
N GLY A 55 8.90 4.02 15.18
CA GLY A 55 9.70 5.13 15.73
C GLY A 55 9.79 6.38 14.85
N ARG A 56 8.96 6.51 13.80
CA ARG A 56 8.94 7.68 12.90
C ARG A 56 7.52 8.07 12.50
N LYS A 57 7.33 9.34 12.11
CA LYS A 57 6.06 9.81 11.52
C LYS A 57 5.89 9.23 10.12
N VAL A 58 4.77 8.53 9.94
CA VAL A 58 4.34 7.89 8.70
C VAL A 58 3.19 8.67 8.12
N LYS A 59 3.38 9.21 6.92
CA LYS A 59 2.32 9.82 6.12
C LYS A 59 1.63 8.74 5.29
N ALA A 60 0.59 8.13 5.87
CA ALA A 60 -0.30 7.23 5.16
C ALA A 60 -1.64 7.92 4.89
N SER A 61 -2.37 7.39 3.91
CA SER A 61 -3.70 7.88 3.52
C SER A 61 -4.57 6.69 3.10
N PRO A 62 -5.90 6.85 3.02
CA PRO A 62 -6.78 5.76 2.59
C PRO A 62 -6.45 5.28 1.17
N ASP A 63 -5.97 6.17 0.30
CA ASP A 63 -5.47 5.84 -1.04
C ASP A 63 -4.06 5.22 -1.05
N GLU A 64 -3.25 5.51 -0.03
CA GLU A 64 -1.87 5.01 0.13
C GLU A 64 -1.68 4.43 1.54
N PRO A 65 -2.29 3.27 1.83
CA PRO A 65 -2.12 2.63 3.13
C PRO A 65 -0.67 2.15 3.29
N GLN A 66 -0.18 2.21 4.52
CA GLN A 66 1.10 1.61 4.92
C GLN A 66 0.87 0.51 5.95
N TYR A 67 1.79 -0.43 6.02
CA TYR A 67 1.72 -1.55 6.94
C TYR A 67 2.97 -1.54 7.81
N GLU A 68 2.75 -1.57 9.12
CA GLU A 68 3.79 -1.93 10.07
C GLU A 68 3.91 -3.45 10.06
N VAL A 69 5.13 -3.91 9.83
CA VAL A 69 5.52 -5.32 9.84
C VAL A 69 6.59 -5.52 10.90
N GLU A 70 6.58 -6.65 11.56
CA GLU A 70 7.57 -7.05 12.55
C GLU A 70 8.28 -8.30 12.06
N SER A 71 9.62 -8.27 12.02
CA SER A 71 10.37 -9.47 11.63
C SER A 71 10.40 -10.49 12.76
N ASP A 72 9.89 -11.70 12.53
CA ASP A 72 9.98 -12.83 13.46
C ASP A 72 11.41 -13.16 13.88
N LYS A 73 12.38 -12.93 12.99
CA LYS A 73 13.79 -13.23 13.25
C LYS A 73 14.43 -12.30 14.29
N SER A 74 13.96 -11.07 14.40
CA SER A 74 14.65 -10.02 15.17
C SER A 74 13.72 -9.16 16.05
N GLY A 75 12.40 -9.35 15.97
CA GLY A 75 11.40 -8.50 16.64
C GLY A 75 11.46 -7.03 16.18
N LYS A 76 12.03 -6.76 15.00
CA LYS A 76 12.22 -5.39 14.51
C LYS A 76 10.99 -4.94 13.75
N LYS A 77 10.43 -3.80 14.15
CA LYS A 77 9.30 -3.15 13.49
C LYS A 77 9.77 -2.27 12.34
N ALA A 78 9.20 -2.48 11.18
CA ALA A 78 9.43 -1.69 9.98
C ALA A 78 8.08 -1.26 9.38
N VAL A 79 8.09 -0.19 8.59
CA VAL A 79 6.88 0.29 7.91
C VAL A 79 7.14 0.26 6.42
N HIS A 80 6.31 -0.51 5.72
CA HIS A 80 6.39 -0.72 4.28
C HIS A 80 5.02 -0.47 3.62
N LYS A 81 5.05 -0.15 2.32
CA LYS A 81 3.83 -0.13 1.51
C LYS A 81 3.42 -1.58 1.18
N PRO A 82 2.12 -1.86 1.00
CA PRO A 82 1.64 -3.19 0.60
C PRO A 82 2.27 -3.68 -0.71
N ASP A 83 2.59 -2.78 -1.62
CA ASP A 83 3.24 -3.09 -2.90
C ASP A 83 4.66 -3.67 -2.75
N ALA A 84 5.30 -3.43 -1.59
CA ALA A 84 6.63 -3.93 -1.28
C ALA A 84 6.60 -5.20 -0.39
N LEU A 85 5.41 -5.68 -0.05
CA LEU A 85 5.18 -6.82 0.83
C LEU A 85 4.53 -7.95 0.02
N ASP A 86 5.19 -9.10 -0.01
CA ASP A 86 4.68 -10.32 -0.61
C ASP A 86 4.03 -11.18 0.48
N LYS A 87 2.72 -11.40 0.38
CA LYS A 87 2.00 -12.32 1.29
C LYS A 87 2.44 -13.76 1.03
N GLN A 88 2.73 -14.49 2.11
CA GLN A 88 3.12 -15.91 2.07
C GLN A 88 1.94 -16.87 1.98
#